data_AF-A0A9P9DM37-F1
#
_entry.id   AF-A0A9P9DM37-F1
#
_cell.length_a   1.000
_cell.length_b   1.000
_cell.length_c   1.000
_cell.angle_alpha   90.00
_cell.angle_beta   90.00
_cell.angle_gamma   90.00
#
_symmetry.space_group_name_H-M   'P 1'
#
loop_
_entity.id
_entity.type
_entity.pdbx_description
1 polymer ?
#
loop_
_entity_poly.entity_id
_entity_poly.type
_entity_poly.pdbx_seq_one_letter_code
_entity_poly.pdbx_strand_id
1 'polypeptide(L)'
;MTEIFGIASGASSIASLFTTCVQCFGYVNAGKHCSRDVQTSLLRLSCAQLRLSRWGASAAIEYPDLANRGLSPVEIIQTKKNLLQILALFEHAAGLSERYRVAVPANGLMDTAPDISHSKVRNKLAQLAKQRLKSAGLLRKMSWTLHDAAELDKLIGGIVSLIESLEFLVKPLQGLSVKQLATTEVAEFQDDASLGILDEAADNVDPVLQACSRAAISASRVGHTYNNLRFQDNARGLAGDSFLSDWRGARPLGSSQVYGDAEARGESRMQLGNTYGGKGIFDD
;
A
#
# COMPACT_ATOMS: atom_id res chain seq x y z
N MET A 1 -29.92 -2.46 -12.16
CA MET A 1 -28.53 -2.60 -11.69
C MET A 1 -28.18 -4.05 -11.33
N THR A 2 -29.18 -4.89 -11.03
CA THR A 2 -29.09 -6.35 -10.79
C THR A 2 -28.46 -7.16 -11.93
N GLU A 3 -28.37 -6.61 -13.15
CA GLU A 3 -27.68 -7.27 -14.27
C GLU A 3 -26.16 -6.99 -14.32
N ILE A 4 -25.62 -6.02 -13.57
CA ILE A 4 -24.23 -5.55 -13.73
C ILE A 4 -23.23 -6.47 -13.01
N PHE A 5 -23.66 -7.06 -11.90
CA PHE A 5 -22.96 -8.17 -11.22
C PHE A 5 -23.52 -9.52 -11.65
N GLY A 6 -24.19 -9.58 -12.82
CA GLY A 6 -24.81 -10.77 -13.42
C GLY A 6 -23.80 -11.87 -13.74
N ILE A 7 -23.16 -12.41 -12.70
CA ILE A 7 -22.40 -13.63 -12.75
C ILE A 7 -23.43 -14.73 -12.61
N ALA A 8 -23.93 -15.16 -13.76
CA ALA A 8 -24.70 -16.39 -13.89
C ALA A 8 -23.93 -17.51 -13.18
N SER A 9 -24.46 -17.92 -12.04
CA SER A 9 -23.88 -18.91 -11.14
C SER A 9 -23.67 -20.23 -11.91
N GLY A 10 -22.41 -20.57 -12.20
CA GLY A 10 -22.04 -21.89 -12.70
C GLY A 10 -20.81 -21.92 -13.62
N ALA A 11 -20.71 -20.98 -14.57
CA ALA A 11 -19.72 -21.07 -15.66
C ALA A 11 -18.42 -20.28 -15.45
N SER A 12 -18.35 -19.35 -14.48
CA SER A 12 -17.15 -18.53 -14.27
C SER A 12 -16.01 -19.31 -13.62
N SER A 13 -14.80 -19.16 -14.17
CA SER A 13 -13.57 -19.69 -13.60
C SER A 13 -13.12 -18.85 -12.39
N ILE A 14 -12.23 -19.39 -11.56
CA ILE A 14 -11.66 -18.62 -10.44
C ILE A 14 -10.93 -17.37 -10.97
N ALA A 15 -10.14 -17.52 -12.04
CA ALA A 15 -9.41 -16.42 -12.66
C ALA A 15 -10.32 -15.27 -13.14
N SER A 16 -11.47 -15.61 -13.75
CA SER A 16 -12.41 -14.57 -14.21
C SER A 16 -13.11 -13.89 -13.03
N LEU A 17 -13.57 -14.64 -12.03
CA LEU A 17 -14.14 -14.09 -10.80
C LEU A 17 -13.16 -13.16 -10.08
N PHE A 18 -11.91 -13.60 -9.93
CA PHE A 18 -10.84 -12.83 -9.32
C PHE A 18 -10.61 -11.52 -10.07
N THR A 19 -10.48 -11.58 -11.39
CA THR A 19 -10.29 -10.40 -12.25
C THR A 19 -11.43 -9.41 -12.07
N THR A 20 -12.68 -9.89 -12.08
CA THR A 20 -13.86 -9.05 -11.84
C THR A 20 -13.82 -8.41 -10.45
N CYS A 21 -13.48 -9.16 -9.40
CA CYS A 21 -13.35 -8.62 -8.04
C CYS A 21 -12.36 -7.45 -7.99
N VAL A 22 -11.16 -7.62 -8.55
CA VAL A 22 -10.12 -6.57 -8.55
C VAL A 22 -10.57 -5.35 -9.37
N GLN A 23 -11.33 -5.55 -10.45
CA GLN A 23 -11.88 -4.46 -11.26
C GLN A 23 -12.96 -3.66 -10.52
N CYS A 24 -13.79 -4.29 -9.67
CA CYS A 24 -14.89 -3.62 -8.95
C CYS A 24 -14.44 -2.45 -8.08
N PHE A 25 -13.23 -2.51 -7.50
CA PHE A 25 -12.65 -1.40 -6.73
C PHE A 25 -12.53 -0.11 -7.56
N GLY A 26 -12.30 -0.23 -8.87
CA GLY A 26 -12.21 0.90 -9.79
C GLY A 26 -13.53 1.59 -10.09
N TYR A 27 -14.65 1.03 -9.62
CA TYR A 27 -15.99 1.62 -9.75
C TYR A 27 -16.37 2.52 -8.59
N VAL A 28 -15.62 2.50 -7.49
CA VAL A 28 -15.93 3.29 -6.29
C VAL A 28 -15.22 4.64 -6.35
N ASN A 29 -16.00 5.70 -6.54
CA ASN A 29 -15.49 7.08 -6.56
C ASN A 29 -15.83 7.84 -5.29
N ALA A 30 -15.02 8.87 -5.00
CA ALA A 30 -15.39 9.91 -4.07
C ALA A 30 -16.42 10.85 -4.72
N GLY A 31 -17.40 11.30 -3.95
CA GLY A 31 -18.27 12.38 -4.39
C GLY A 31 -17.49 13.69 -4.50
N LYS A 32 -18.00 14.65 -5.29
CA LYS A 32 -17.37 15.98 -5.45
C LYS A 32 -17.15 16.71 -4.11
N HIS A 33 -17.93 16.37 -3.08
CA HIS A 33 -17.88 16.93 -1.73
C HIS A 33 -17.79 15.82 -0.69
N CYS A 34 -16.67 15.10 -0.66
CA CYS A 34 -16.45 14.02 0.31
C CYS A 34 -15.66 14.52 1.53
N SER A 35 -16.03 14.03 2.71
CA SER A 35 -15.26 14.29 3.92
C SER A 35 -13.86 13.67 3.84
N ARG A 36 -12.97 14.13 4.72
CA ARG A 36 -11.64 13.52 4.92
C ARG A 36 -11.75 12.03 5.23
N ASP A 37 -12.71 11.64 6.06
CA ASP A 37 -12.91 10.23 6.45
C ASP A 37 -13.25 9.35 5.23
N VAL A 38 -14.10 9.84 4.32
CA VAL A 38 -14.39 9.13 3.06
C VAL A 38 -13.13 8.99 2.20
N GLN A 39 -12.27 10.01 2.13
CA GLN A 39 -11.00 9.90 1.40
C GLN A 39 -10.07 8.87 2.04
N THR A 40 -9.97 8.84 3.37
CA THR A 40 -9.20 7.84 4.11
C THR A 40 -9.76 6.43 3.87
N SER A 41 -11.07 6.21 3.97
CA SER A 41 -11.68 4.91 3.69
C SER A 41 -11.47 4.48 2.22
N LEU A 42 -11.51 5.41 1.27
CA LEU A 42 -11.22 5.08 -0.13
C LEU A 42 -9.76 4.70 -0.37
N LEU A 43 -8.82 5.28 0.37
CA LEU A 43 -7.42 4.90 0.35
C LEU A 43 -7.21 3.50 0.97
N ARG A 44 -7.87 3.22 2.10
CA ARG A 44 -7.94 1.88 2.72
C ARG A 44 -8.50 0.84 1.74
N LEU A 45 -9.57 1.19 1.01
CA LEU A 45 -10.15 0.35 -0.03
C LEU A 45 -9.15 0.06 -1.16
N SER A 46 -8.32 1.03 -1.56
CA SER A 46 -7.22 0.81 -2.52
C SER A 46 -6.11 -0.09 -1.96
N CYS A 47 -5.84 -0.06 -0.65
CA CYS A 47 -4.93 -1.02 -0.01
C CYS A 47 -5.50 -2.45 -0.09
N ALA A 48 -6.81 -2.62 0.19
CA ALA A 48 -7.49 -3.91 0.03
C ALA A 48 -7.45 -4.42 -1.41
N GLN A 49 -7.60 -3.53 -2.41
CA GLN A 49 -7.45 -3.87 -3.83
C GLN A 49 -6.05 -4.42 -4.11
N LEU A 50 -5.01 -3.74 -3.60
CA LEU A 50 -3.63 -4.15 -3.80
C LEU A 50 -3.35 -5.49 -3.14
N ARG A 51 -3.82 -5.71 -1.90
CA ARG A 51 -3.72 -6.98 -1.18
C ARG A 51 -4.36 -8.13 -1.96
N LEU A 52 -5.61 -7.96 -2.44
CA LEU A 52 -6.29 -8.97 -3.26
C LEU A 52 -5.48 -9.28 -4.53
N SER A 53 -5.00 -8.25 -5.23
CA SER A 53 -4.19 -8.44 -6.44
C SER A 53 -2.88 -9.19 -6.16
N ARG A 54 -2.27 -8.96 -4.98
CA ARG A 54 -1.03 -9.60 -4.52
C ARG A 54 -1.27 -11.06 -4.18
N TRP A 55 -2.38 -11.37 -3.50
CA TRP A 55 -2.81 -12.75 -3.25
C TRP A 55 -2.91 -13.51 -4.57
N GLY A 56 -3.64 -12.95 -5.55
CA GLY A 56 -3.82 -13.59 -6.85
C GLY A 56 -2.49 -13.91 -7.52
N ALA A 57 -1.60 -12.91 -7.62
CA ALA A 57 -0.25 -13.07 -8.17
C ALA A 57 0.59 -14.11 -7.44
N SER A 58 0.52 -14.16 -6.11
CA SER A 58 1.28 -15.11 -5.30
C SER A 58 0.82 -16.56 -5.50
N ALA A 59 -0.46 -16.75 -5.84
CA ALA A 59 -1.09 -18.05 -6.04
C ALA A 59 -1.31 -18.38 -7.54
N ALA A 60 -0.84 -17.53 -8.46
CA ALA A 60 -1.07 -17.63 -9.91
C ALA A 60 -2.55 -17.76 -10.32
N ILE A 61 -3.45 -17.17 -9.52
CA ILE A 61 -4.90 -17.22 -9.74
C ILE A 61 -5.32 -16.40 -10.97
N GLU A 62 -4.51 -15.41 -11.36
CA GLU A 62 -4.74 -14.59 -12.55
C GLU A 62 -4.65 -15.38 -13.86
N TYR A 63 -4.01 -16.56 -13.85
CA TYR A 63 -3.87 -17.41 -15.04
C TYR A 63 -4.94 -18.50 -15.02
N PRO A 64 -5.90 -18.52 -15.96
CA PRO A 64 -6.97 -19.52 -16.00
C PRO A 64 -6.49 -20.98 -15.93
N ASP A 65 -5.37 -21.28 -16.57
CA ASP A 65 -4.77 -22.63 -16.62
C ASP A 65 -4.11 -23.03 -15.28
N LEU A 66 -3.75 -22.07 -14.44
CA LEU A 66 -3.06 -22.29 -13.17
C LEU A 66 -3.96 -22.08 -11.96
N ALA A 67 -5.11 -21.40 -12.12
CA ALA A 67 -5.95 -20.98 -11.01
C ALA A 67 -6.53 -22.14 -10.16
N ASN A 68 -6.59 -23.35 -10.71
CA ASN A 68 -7.03 -24.56 -9.99
C ASN A 68 -5.86 -25.50 -9.64
N ARG A 69 -4.63 -25.17 -10.03
CA ARG A 69 -3.51 -26.11 -9.99
C ARG A 69 -3.09 -26.35 -8.54
N GLY A 70 -3.16 -27.61 -8.11
CA GLY A 70 -2.79 -28.01 -6.76
C GLY A 70 -3.86 -27.71 -5.70
N LEU A 71 -5.05 -27.25 -6.10
CA LEU A 71 -6.19 -27.07 -5.22
C LEU A 71 -7.07 -28.33 -5.21
N SER A 72 -7.51 -28.73 -4.02
CA SER A 72 -8.55 -29.74 -3.84
C SER A 72 -9.91 -29.23 -4.33
N PRO A 73 -10.87 -30.13 -4.62
CA PRO A 73 -12.23 -29.73 -4.99
C PRO A 73 -12.91 -28.81 -3.97
N VAL A 74 -12.63 -29.01 -2.67
CA VAL A 74 -13.18 -28.18 -1.59
C VAL A 74 -12.58 -26.78 -1.63
N GLU A 75 -11.26 -26.65 -1.80
CA GLU A 75 -10.59 -25.34 -1.91
C GLU A 75 -11.08 -24.57 -3.14
N ILE A 76 -11.29 -25.23 -4.28
CA ILE A 76 -11.87 -24.62 -5.49
C ILE A 76 -13.26 -24.04 -5.19
N ILE A 77 -14.14 -24.82 -4.55
CA ILE A 77 -15.50 -24.40 -4.21
C ILE A 77 -15.49 -23.21 -3.25
N GLN A 78 -14.70 -23.28 -2.17
CA GLN A 78 -14.63 -22.20 -1.18
C GLN A 78 -13.99 -20.94 -1.75
N THR A 79 -12.95 -21.07 -2.56
CA THR A 79 -12.33 -19.93 -3.26
C THR A 79 -13.34 -19.22 -4.16
N LYS A 80 -14.09 -19.97 -4.98
CA LYS A 80 -15.17 -19.39 -5.80
C LYS A 80 -16.22 -18.70 -4.94
N LYS A 81 -16.64 -19.32 -3.85
CA LYS A 81 -17.65 -18.77 -2.92
C LYS A 81 -17.18 -17.44 -2.33
N ASN A 82 -15.95 -17.36 -1.84
CA ASN A 82 -15.40 -16.13 -1.27
C ASN A 82 -15.31 -15.01 -2.32
N LEU A 83 -14.87 -15.31 -3.55
CA LEU A 83 -14.85 -14.32 -4.63
C LEU A 83 -16.26 -13.83 -5.00
N LEU A 84 -17.25 -14.74 -5.08
CA LEU A 84 -18.65 -14.35 -5.30
C LEU A 84 -19.19 -13.49 -4.16
N GLN A 85 -18.80 -13.75 -2.92
CA GLN A 85 -19.19 -12.92 -1.78
C GLN A 85 -18.57 -11.53 -1.83
N ILE A 86 -17.32 -11.38 -2.29
CA ILE A 86 -16.72 -10.05 -2.53
C ILE A 86 -17.57 -9.25 -3.54
N LEU A 87 -17.99 -9.89 -4.63
CA LEU A 87 -18.86 -9.25 -5.62
C LEU A 87 -20.22 -8.85 -5.05
N ALA A 88 -20.83 -9.71 -4.24
CA ALA A 88 -22.08 -9.42 -3.56
C ALA A 88 -21.96 -8.23 -2.59
N LEU A 89 -20.81 -8.07 -1.90
CA LEU A 89 -20.55 -6.89 -1.06
C LEU A 89 -20.50 -5.60 -1.89
N PHE A 90 -19.84 -5.63 -3.05
CA PHE A 90 -19.84 -4.50 -3.98
C PHE A 90 -21.23 -4.19 -4.54
N GLU A 91 -22.01 -5.21 -4.88
CA GLU A 91 -23.39 -5.05 -5.35
C GLU A 91 -24.29 -4.40 -4.30
N HIS A 92 -24.21 -4.90 -3.05
CA HIS A 92 -24.95 -4.34 -1.94
C HIS A 92 -24.60 -2.87 -1.71
N ALA A 93 -23.30 -2.54 -1.68
CA ALA A 93 -22.84 -1.17 -1.48
C ALA A 93 -23.25 -0.22 -2.64
N ALA A 94 -23.20 -0.70 -3.89
CA ALA A 94 -23.69 0.04 -5.05
C ALA A 94 -25.20 0.28 -5.00
N GLY A 95 -25.98 -0.72 -4.54
CA GLY A 95 -27.41 -0.59 -4.33
C GLY A 95 -27.77 0.46 -3.27
N LEU A 96 -26.98 0.58 -2.20
CA LEU A 96 -27.14 1.64 -1.20
C LEU A 96 -26.84 3.02 -1.78
N SER A 97 -25.76 3.16 -2.56
CA SER A 97 -25.38 4.41 -3.23
C SER A 97 -26.50 4.99 -4.09
N GLU A 98 -27.18 4.15 -4.89
CA GLU A 98 -28.27 4.61 -5.75
C GLU A 98 -29.49 5.09 -4.94
N ARG A 99 -29.80 4.44 -3.81
CA ARG A 99 -30.89 4.86 -2.92
C ARG A 99 -30.61 6.24 -2.32
N TYR A 100 -29.36 6.53 -1.95
CA TYR A 100 -28.96 7.83 -1.44
C TYR A 100 -29.01 8.94 -2.51
N ARG A 101 -28.65 8.62 -3.77
CA ARG A 101 -28.72 9.58 -4.89
C ARG A 101 -30.14 10.13 -5.11
N VAL A 102 -31.16 9.33 -4.83
CA VAL A 102 -32.57 9.71 -4.97
C VAL A 102 -33.05 10.58 -3.79
N ALA A 103 -32.39 10.51 -2.62
CA ALA A 103 -32.89 11.08 -1.37
C ALA A 103 -32.33 12.48 -1.01
N VAL A 104 -31.20 12.92 -1.57
CA VAL A 104 -30.50 14.14 -1.10
C VAL A 104 -30.47 15.26 -2.17
N PRO A 105 -31.01 16.47 -1.90
CA PRO A 105 -30.85 17.64 -2.76
C PRO A 105 -29.41 18.15 -2.74
N ALA A 106 -28.91 18.65 -3.88
CA ALA A 106 -27.51 18.97 -4.15
C ALA A 106 -26.84 20.08 -3.32
N ASN A 107 -27.46 20.58 -2.24
CA ASN A 107 -27.21 21.92 -1.71
C ASN A 107 -26.65 22.02 -0.28
N GLY A 108 -25.96 21.02 0.25
CA GLY A 108 -25.36 21.23 1.57
C GLY A 108 -24.29 20.25 1.95
N LEU A 109 -23.06 20.41 1.47
CA LEU A 109 -21.87 19.87 2.13
C LEU A 109 -20.65 20.77 1.85
N MET A 110 -19.84 20.92 2.90
CA MET A 110 -18.74 21.87 3.08
C MET A 110 -17.55 21.62 2.14
N ASP A 111 -16.87 22.69 1.77
CA ASP A 111 -15.79 22.73 0.78
C ASP A 111 -14.45 22.29 1.40
N THR A 112 -14.10 21.01 1.28
CA THR A 112 -12.74 20.55 1.58
C THR A 112 -11.98 20.33 0.28
N ALA A 113 -10.95 21.15 0.05
CA ALA A 113 -10.06 20.99 -1.09
C ALA A 113 -9.48 19.56 -1.13
N PRO A 114 -9.34 18.95 -2.33
CA PRO A 114 -8.84 17.59 -2.46
C PRO A 114 -7.39 17.49 -1.96
N ASP A 115 -7.14 16.54 -1.05
CA ASP A 115 -5.79 16.22 -0.60
C ASP A 115 -5.02 15.56 -1.75
N ILE A 116 -4.14 16.35 -2.38
CA ILE A 116 -3.36 15.95 -3.54
C ILE A 116 -2.48 14.74 -3.22
N SER A 117 -1.94 14.64 -2.00
CA SER A 117 -1.04 13.55 -1.60
C SER A 117 -1.80 12.23 -1.47
N HIS A 118 -2.96 12.24 -0.81
CA HIS A 118 -3.81 11.04 -0.70
C HIS A 118 -4.27 10.54 -2.08
N SER A 119 -4.62 11.46 -2.99
CA SER A 119 -5.02 11.09 -4.35
C SER A 119 -3.88 10.45 -5.15
N LYS A 120 -2.64 10.93 -4.99
CA LYS A 120 -1.45 10.35 -5.63
C LYS A 120 -1.19 8.94 -5.14
N VAL A 121 -1.17 8.74 -3.82
CA VAL A 121 -0.97 7.41 -3.22
C VAL A 121 -2.04 6.44 -3.68
N ARG A 122 -3.31 6.86 -3.62
CA ARG A 122 -4.45 6.04 -4.08
C ARG A 122 -4.33 5.64 -5.54
N ASN A 123 -4.02 6.58 -6.42
CA ASN A 123 -3.87 6.31 -7.85
C ASN A 123 -2.72 5.34 -8.12
N LYS A 124 -1.60 5.49 -7.39
CA LYS A 124 -0.46 4.58 -7.48
C LYS A 124 -0.81 3.16 -7.03
N LEU A 125 -1.52 3.00 -5.91
CA LEU A 125 -2.01 1.70 -5.43
C LEU A 125 -2.91 1.01 -6.48
N ALA A 126 -3.88 1.76 -7.03
CA ALA A 126 -4.77 1.25 -8.05
C ALA A 126 -4.03 0.88 -9.35
N GLN A 127 -2.98 1.63 -9.70
CA GLN A 127 -2.13 1.32 -10.84
C GLN A 127 -1.35 0.01 -10.61
N LEU A 128 -0.70 -0.15 -9.46
CA LEU A 128 0.06 -1.36 -9.12
C LEU A 128 -0.84 -2.60 -9.12
N ALA A 129 -2.06 -2.49 -8.59
CA ALA A 129 -3.03 -3.58 -8.62
C ALA A 129 -3.44 -3.95 -10.06
N LYS A 130 -3.68 -2.95 -10.92
CA LYS A 130 -4.06 -3.17 -12.33
C LYS A 130 -2.93 -3.75 -13.18
N GLN A 131 -1.68 -3.36 -12.94
CA GLN A 131 -0.52 -3.89 -13.67
C GLN A 131 -0.38 -5.41 -13.55
N ARG A 132 -0.94 -6.01 -12.48
CA ARG A 132 -0.96 -7.47 -12.27
C ARG A 132 -2.01 -8.20 -13.08
N LEU A 133 -3.09 -7.52 -13.43
CA LEU A 133 -4.15 -8.09 -14.26
C LEU A 133 -3.69 -8.07 -15.72
N LYS A 134 -3.03 -9.13 -16.18
CA LYS A 134 -2.67 -9.29 -17.58
C LYS A 134 -3.95 -9.36 -18.42
N SER A 135 -4.12 -8.43 -19.35
CA SER A 135 -5.09 -8.48 -20.47
C SER A 135 -6.58 -8.58 -20.10
N ALA A 136 -7.03 -7.94 -19.02
CA ALA A 136 -8.46 -7.76 -18.78
C ALA A 136 -8.92 -6.39 -19.29
N GLY A 137 -9.72 -6.37 -20.37
CA GLY A 137 -10.46 -5.17 -20.75
C GLY A 137 -11.32 -4.70 -19.58
N LEU A 138 -11.33 -3.40 -19.30
CA LEU A 138 -12.21 -2.82 -18.29
C LEU A 138 -13.65 -3.16 -18.67
N LEU A 139 -14.33 -3.95 -17.83
CA LEU A 139 -15.78 -4.07 -17.90
C LEU A 139 -16.38 -2.66 -17.85
N ARG A 140 -17.42 -2.44 -18.68
CA ARG A 140 -18.04 -1.13 -18.94
C ARG A 140 -18.16 -0.30 -17.66
N LYS A 141 -17.56 0.89 -17.70
CA LYS A 141 -17.37 1.81 -16.58
C LYS A 141 -18.73 2.21 -15.98
N MET A 142 -19.11 1.57 -14.88
CA MET A 142 -20.26 1.95 -14.07
C MET A 142 -19.69 2.44 -12.74
N SER A 143 -19.33 3.73 -12.69
CA SER A 143 -18.85 4.32 -11.44
C SER A 143 -20.02 4.71 -10.55
N TRP A 144 -19.92 4.40 -9.27
CA TRP A 144 -20.86 4.80 -8.24
C TRP A 144 -20.11 5.47 -7.09
N THR A 145 -20.85 6.20 -6.26
CA THR A 145 -20.26 7.09 -5.26
C THR A 145 -20.82 6.76 -3.88
N LEU A 146 -19.95 6.42 -2.94
CA LEU A 146 -20.32 6.34 -1.52
C LEU A 146 -20.04 7.67 -0.86
N HIS A 147 -21.04 8.17 -0.13
CA HIS A 147 -20.96 9.42 0.62
C HIS A 147 -20.73 9.18 2.12
N ASP A 148 -20.85 7.93 2.57
CA ASP A 148 -20.77 7.55 3.98
C ASP A 148 -19.52 6.70 4.24
N ALA A 149 -18.65 7.18 5.14
CA ALA A 149 -17.44 6.48 5.56
C ALA A 149 -17.76 5.18 6.30
N ALA A 150 -18.85 5.13 7.07
CA ALA A 150 -19.23 3.92 7.81
C ALA A 150 -19.63 2.77 6.87
N GLU A 151 -20.31 3.08 5.77
CA GLU A 151 -20.66 2.07 4.75
C GLU A 151 -19.43 1.63 3.95
N LEU A 152 -18.48 2.53 3.69
CA LEU A 152 -17.18 2.17 3.12
C LEU A 152 -16.38 1.24 4.05
N ASP A 153 -16.32 1.55 5.33
CA ASP A 153 -15.57 0.76 6.31
C ASP A 153 -16.18 -0.62 6.51
N LYS A 154 -17.52 -0.75 6.48
CA LYS A 154 -18.21 -2.05 6.46
C LYS A 154 -17.85 -2.87 5.22
N LEU A 155 -17.86 -2.25 4.04
CA LEU A 155 -17.45 -2.90 2.80
C LEU A 155 -16.00 -3.38 2.88
N ILE A 156 -15.09 -2.53 3.37
CA ILE A 156 -13.67 -2.86 3.54
C ILE A 156 -13.49 -4.02 4.51
N GLY A 157 -14.13 -3.98 5.69
CA GLY A 157 -14.04 -5.05 6.68
C GLY A 157 -14.52 -6.40 6.15
N GLY A 158 -15.63 -6.41 5.40
CA GLY A 158 -16.13 -7.60 4.73
C GLY A 158 -15.16 -8.15 3.68
N ILE A 159 -14.60 -7.27 2.84
CA ILE A 159 -13.60 -7.65 1.83
C ILE A 159 -12.32 -8.19 2.49
N VAL A 160 -11.79 -7.51 3.51
CA VAL A 160 -10.58 -7.92 4.23
C VAL A 160 -10.75 -9.31 4.83
N SER A 161 -11.88 -9.57 5.48
CA SER A 161 -12.19 -10.89 6.05
C SER A 161 -12.23 -12.00 4.98
N LEU A 162 -12.76 -11.69 3.79
CA LEU A 162 -12.81 -12.63 2.67
C LEU A 162 -11.42 -12.85 2.06
N ILE A 163 -10.58 -11.81 1.98
CA ILE A 163 -9.18 -11.94 1.54
C ILE A 163 -8.39 -12.82 2.52
N GLU A 164 -8.56 -12.63 3.82
CA GLU A 164 -7.93 -13.48 4.85
C GLU A 164 -8.33 -14.95 4.69
N SER A 165 -9.61 -15.21 4.43
CA SER A 165 -10.09 -16.56 4.14
C SER A 165 -9.45 -17.12 2.86
N LEU A 166 -9.30 -16.32 1.81
CA LEU A 166 -8.61 -16.72 0.56
C LEU A 166 -7.12 -17.04 0.79
N GLU A 167 -6.40 -16.23 1.57
CA GLU A 167 -5.00 -16.45 1.94
C GLU A 167 -4.82 -17.68 2.86
N PHE A 168 -5.84 -17.97 3.67
CA PHE A 168 -5.87 -19.19 4.47
C PHE A 168 -6.03 -20.44 3.60
N LEU A 169 -6.97 -20.41 2.64
CA LEU A 169 -7.31 -21.51 1.74
C LEU A 169 -6.23 -21.79 0.69
N VAL A 170 -5.70 -20.75 0.05
CA VAL A 170 -4.77 -20.88 -1.08
C VAL A 170 -3.43 -20.30 -0.69
N LYS A 171 -2.42 -21.18 -0.62
CA LYS A 171 -1.05 -20.78 -0.30
C LYS A 171 -0.31 -20.27 -1.53
N PRO A 172 0.66 -19.35 -1.34
CA PRO A 172 1.54 -18.93 -2.43
C PRO A 172 2.23 -20.13 -3.09
N LEU A 173 2.44 -20.05 -4.40
CA LEU A 173 3.26 -21.00 -5.12
C LEU A 173 4.71 -20.95 -4.63
N GLN A 174 5.41 -22.08 -4.70
CA GLN A 174 6.81 -22.17 -4.30
C GLN A 174 7.67 -21.13 -5.05
N GLY A 175 8.50 -20.39 -4.30
CA GLY A 175 9.36 -19.33 -4.82
C GLY A 175 8.70 -17.95 -4.93
N LEU A 176 7.38 -17.83 -4.71
CA LEU A 176 6.71 -16.52 -4.63
C LEU A 176 6.51 -16.11 -3.18
N SER A 177 7.11 -14.99 -2.79
CA SER A 177 6.95 -14.42 -1.46
C SER A 177 6.03 -13.21 -1.49
N VAL A 178 4.93 -13.30 -0.72
CA VAL A 178 4.01 -12.18 -0.49
C VAL A 178 4.76 -10.96 0.09
N LYS A 179 5.74 -11.20 0.96
CA LYS A 179 6.58 -10.13 1.52
C LYS A 179 7.43 -9.46 0.45
N GLN A 180 8.07 -10.22 -0.45
CA GLN A 180 8.87 -9.64 -1.53
C GLN A 180 8.00 -8.80 -2.48
N LEU A 181 6.80 -9.30 -2.84
CA LEU A 181 5.85 -8.53 -3.64
C LEU A 181 5.46 -7.21 -2.96
N ALA A 182 5.16 -7.25 -1.66
CA ALA A 182 4.86 -6.05 -0.87
C ALA A 182 6.06 -5.09 -0.77
N THR A 183 7.28 -5.61 -0.61
CA THR A 183 8.50 -4.77 -0.61
C THR A 183 8.69 -4.05 -1.94
N THR A 184 8.50 -4.74 -3.06
CA THR A 184 8.57 -4.12 -4.40
C THR A 184 7.48 -3.07 -4.60
N GLU A 185 6.26 -3.30 -4.09
CA GLU A 185 5.19 -2.29 -4.13
C GLU A 185 5.55 -1.04 -3.32
N VAL A 186 6.13 -1.21 -2.14
CA VAL A 186 6.54 -0.09 -1.27
C VAL A 186 7.68 0.70 -1.89
N ALA A 187 8.62 0.04 -2.58
CA ALA A 187 9.74 0.69 -3.27
C ALA A 187 9.30 1.64 -4.40
N GLU A 188 8.05 1.54 -4.86
CA GLU A 188 7.48 2.44 -5.86
C GLU A 188 7.05 3.81 -5.30
N PHE A 189 7.11 3.98 -3.97
CA PHE A 189 6.85 5.24 -3.27
C PHE A 189 8.19 5.86 -2.83
N GLN A 190 8.50 7.04 -3.36
CA GLN A 190 9.84 7.65 -3.24
C GLN A 190 10.01 8.55 -2.01
N ASP A 191 8.92 8.98 -1.38
CA ASP A 191 8.94 9.95 -0.30
C ASP A 191 8.31 9.42 1.00
N ASP A 192 8.89 9.79 2.14
CA ASP A 192 8.45 9.41 3.48
C ASP A 192 7.01 9.84 3.78
N ALA A 193 6.52 10.92 3.19
CA ALA A 193 5.15 11.40 3.41
C ALA A 193 4.13 10.44 2.76
N SER A 194 4.35 10.04 1.51
CA SER A 194 3.55 9.02 0.83
C SER A 194 3.62 7.67 1.55
N LEU A 195 4.79 7.29 2.07
CA LEU A 195 4.96 6.07 2.85
C LEU A 195 4.21 6.13 4.19
N GLY A 196 4.18 7.28 4.86
CA GLY A 196 3.38 7.49 6.07
C GLY A 196 1.88 7.37 5.80
N ILE A 197 1.39 8.00 4.74
CA ILE A 197 0.01 7.87 4.28
C ILE A 197 -0.33 6.39 3.97
N LEU A 198 0.62 5.66 3.36
CA LEU A 198 0.46 4.24 3.07
C LEU A 198 0.42 3.36 4.34
N ASP A 199 1.28 3.63 5.32
CA ASP A 199 1.28 2.95 6.63
C ASP A 199 -0.07 3.11 7.35
N GLU A 200 -0.58 4.34 7.42
CA GLU A 200 -1.87 4.63 8.03
C GLU A 200 -3.04 3.94 7.31
N ALA A 201 -3.03 3.95 5.97
CA ALA A 201 -4.11 3.35 5.19
C ALA A 201 -4.08 1.81 5.15
N ALA A 202 -2.90 1.21 5.32
CA ALA A 202 -2.75 -0.24 5.40
C ALA A 202 -3.15 -0.79 6.78
N ASP A 203 -3.31 0.07 7.78
CA ASP A 203 -3.68 -0.31 9.14
C ASP A 203 -5.01 -1.11 9.18
N ASN A 204 -4.95 -2.31 9.77
CA ASN A 204 -6.05 -3.26 9.83
C ASN A 204 -6.63 -3.68 8.46
N VAL A 205 -5.92 -3.43 7.35
CA VAL A 205 -6.33 -3.80 5.99
C VAL A 205 -5.31 -4.71 5.34
N ASP A 206 -4.03 -4.39 5.45
CA ASP A 206 -2.92 -5.15 4.87
C ASP A 206 -1.69 -5.09 5.79
N PRO A 207 -1.60 -5.99 6.78
CA PRO A 207 -0.50 -6.01 7.74
C PRO A 207 0.89 -6.18 7.10
N VAL A 208 0.97 -6.86 5.94
CA VAL A 208 2.25 -7.07 5.24
C VAL A 208 2.70 -5.78 4.58
N LEU A 209 1.79 -5.07 3.91
CA LEU A 209 2.08 -3.77 3.31
C LEU A 209 2.45 -2.74 4.37
N GLN A 210 1.71 -2.71 5.48
CA GLN A 210 1.99 -1.84 6.64
C GLN A 210 3.39 -2.11 7.22
N ALA A 211 3.75 -3.37 7.44
CA ALA A 211 5.07 -3.71 7.95
C ALA A 211 6.18 -3.31 6.96
N CYS A 212 5.96 -3.48 5.66
CA CYS A 212 6.91 -3.08 4.63
C CYS A 212 7.06 -1.55 4.53
N SER A 213 5.97 -0.78 4.63
CA SER A 213 6.02 0.69 4.62
C SER A 213 6.75 1.22 5.86
N ARG A 214 6.45 0.70 7.05
CA ARG A 214 7.20 1.04 8.29
C ARG A 214 8.68 0.71 8.20
N ALA A 215 9.01 -0.44 7.63
CA ALA A 215 10.40 -0.83 7.41
C ALA A 215 11.09 0.12 6.43
N ALA A 216 10.41 0.55 5.36
CA ALA A 216 10.95 1.52 4.40
C ALA A 216 11.16 2.90 5.02
N ILE A 217 10.20 3.42 5.80
CA ILE A 217 10.34 4.68 6.56
C ILE A 217 11.48 4.57 7.59
N SER A 218 11.60 3.41 8.24
CA SER A 218 12.68 3.20 9.20
C SER A 218 14.02 3.17 8.48
N ALA A 219 14.11 2.49 7.33
CA ALA A 219 15.31 2.38 6.52
C ALA A 219 15.73 3.71 5.88
N SER A 220 14.79 4.56 5.43
CA SER A 220 15.10 5.93 4.98
C SER A 220 15.61 6.80 6.13
N ARG A 221 15.18 6.49 7.36
CA ARG A 221 15.71 7.07 8.59
C ARG A 221 16.95 6.36 9.12
N VAL A 222 17.42 5.26 8.53
CA VAL A 222 18.71 4.63 8.91
C VAL A 222 19.81 5.25 8.07
N GLY A 223 20.79 5.83 8.75
CA GLY A 223 21.88 6.58 8.14
C GLY A 223 21.78 8.06 8.44
N HIS A 224 22.93 8.71 8.55
CA HIS A 224 22.99 10.13 8.81
C HIS A 224 22.51 10.93 7.59
N THR A 225 21.75 11.98 7.85
CA THR A 225 21.37 12.97 6.82
C THR A 225 22.22 14.22 6.99
N TYR A 226 22.76 14.75 5.90
CA TYR A 226 23.62 15.94 5.90
C TYR A 226 23.08 17.00 4.95
N ASN A 227 22.70 18.15 5.48
CA ASN A 227 22.13 19.26 4.75
C ASN A 227 23.01 20.51 4.94
N ASN A 228 23.36 21.19 3.83
CA ASN A 228 24.12 22.45 3.80
C ASN A 228 25.39 22.45 4.69
N LEU A 229 26.27 21.45 4.48
CA LEU A 229 27.58 21.45 5.12
C LEU A 229 28.55 22.38 4.39
N ARG A 230 29.23 23.26 5.13
CA ARG A 230 30.20 24.22 4.59
C ARG A 230 31.55 24.04 5.28
N PHE A 231 32.57 23.69 4.51
CA PHE A 231 33.95 23.65 4.98
C PHE A 231 34.72 24.71 4.18
N GLN A 232 35.31 25.68 4.86
CA GLN A 232 36.04 26.79 4.27
C GLN A 232 37.49 26.83 4.78
N ASP A 233 38.35 27.52 4.05
CA ASP A 233 39.80 27.59 4.29
C ASP A 233 40.45 26.19 4.31
N ASN A 234 41.18 25.84 5.38
CA ASN A 234 41.84 24.56 5.59
C ASN A 234 41.03 23.59 6.46
N ALA A 235 39.72 23.83 6.62
CA ALA A 235 38.89 23.01 7.49
C ALA A 235 38.71 21.59 6.94
N ARG A 236 38.72 20.59 7.83
CA ARG A 236 38.57 19.17 7.48
C ARG A 236 37.28 18.60 8.05
N GLY A 237 36.49 17.95 7.22
CA GLY A 237 35.20 17.38 7.59
C GLY A 237 35.14 15.88 7.35
N LEU A 238 34.51 15.15 8.27
CA LEU A 238 34.08 13.78 8.03
C LEU A 238 32.58 13.68 8.33
N ALA A 239 31.81 13.31 7.31
CA ALA A 239 30.38 13.06 7.38
C ALA A 239 30.16 11.53 7.29
N GLY A 240 29.99 10.87 8.42
CA GLY A 240 29.79 9.43 8.53
C GLY A 240 30.10 8.90 9.91
N ASP A 241 29.71 7.65 10.17
CA ASP A 241 30.22 6.92 11.34
C ASP A 241 31.69 6.54 11.14
N SER A 242 32.53 6.83 12.14
CA SER A 242 33.94 6.44 12.18
C SER A 242 34.12 5.18 13.03
N PHE A 243 34.80 4.18 12.49
CA PHE A 243 35.18 2.96 13.22
C PHE A 243 36.70 2.89 13.32
N LEU A 244 37.22 2.94 14.54
CA LEU A 244 38.63 3.01 14.84
C LEU A 244 39.22 1.62 15.11
N SER A 245 40.53 1.51 15.04
CA SER A 245 41.25 0.23 14.86
C SER A 245 41.14 -0.75 16.05
N ASP A 246 40.87 -0.25 17.24
CA ASP A 246 40.62 -0.98 18.48
C ASP A 246 39.14 -1.32 18.70
N TRP A 247 38.22 -0.88 17.83
CA TRP A 247 36.82 -1.27 17.92
C TRP A 247 36.67 -2.77 17.71
N ARG A 248 36.00 -3.44 18.66
CA ARG A 248 35.75 -4.90 18.64
C ARG A 248 34.28 -5.28 18.65
N GLY A 249 33.37 -4.30 18.67
CA GLY A 249 31.92 -4.54 18.68
C GLY A 249 31.35 -4.86 17.31
N ALA A 250 30.16 -5.47 17.28
CA ALA A 250 29.38 -5.57 16.05
C ALA A 250 29.03 -4.16 15.53
N ARG A 251 28.92 -4.00 14.20
CA ARG A 251 28.51 -2.72 13.60
C ARG A 251 27.12 -2.34 14.16
N PRO A 252 26.99 -1.18 14.83
CA PRO A 252 25.69 -0.74 15.33
C PRO A 252 24.75 -0.53 14.14
N LEU A 253 23.62 -1.23 14.16
CA LEU A 253 22.55 -1.03 13.21
C LEU A 253 21.59 0.00 13.80
N GLY A 254 21.42 1.14 13.14
CA GLY A 254 20.31 2.06 13.42
C GLY A 254 20.66 3.38 14.11
N SER A 255 21.92 3.81 14.17
CA SER A 255 22.20 5.20 14.52
C SER A 255 21.83 6.13 13.35
N SER A 256 21.02 7.14 13.64
CA SER A 256 20.62 8.17 12.68
C SER A 256 20.69 9.54 13.32
N GLN A 257 21.35 10.46 12.64
CA GLN A 257 21.49 11.86 13.05
C GLN A 257 21.28 12.73 11.83
N VAL A 258 20.61 13.86 12.03
CA VAL A 258 20.41 14.87 10.99
C VAL A 258 21.31 16.05 11.31
N TYR A 259 22.20 16.38 10.40
CA TYR A 259 23.10 17.53 10.49
C TYR A 259 22.65 18.57 9.45
N GLY A 260 22.25 19.75 9.92
CA GLY A 260 21.83 20.86 9.07
C GLY A 260 22.70 22.10 9.30
N ASP A 261 23.03 22.81 8.22
CA ASP A 261 23.71 24.12 8.24
C ASP A 261 25.03 24.14 9.02
N ALA A 262 25.79 23.03 9.01
CA ALA A 262 27.05 22.96 9.74
C ALA A 262 28.17 23.65 8.96
N GLU A 263 28.91 24.53 9.62
CA GLU A 263 30.01 25.29 9.02
C GLU A 263 31.31 25.15 9.82
N ALA A 264 32.41 24.82 9.12
CA ALA A 264 33.76 24.77 9.65
C ALA A 264 34.67 25.68 8.81
N ARG A 265 35.53 26.47 9.47
CA ARG A 265 36.46 27.45 8.84
C ARG A 265 37.86 27.36 9.42
N GLY A 266 38.84 28.05 8.84
CA GLY A 266 40.23 28.05 9.33
C GLY A 266 40.88 26.66 9.24
N GLU A 267 41.54 26.20 10.31
CA GLU A 267 42.17 24.86 10.40
C GLU A 267 41.33 23.85 11.21
N SER A 268 40.03 24.11 11.35
CA SER A 268 39.15 23.28 12.18
C SER A 268 38.93 21.87 11.60
N ARG A 269 38.72 20.88 12.47
CA ARG A 269 38.26 19.54 12.06
C ARG A 269 36.86 19.30 12.62
N MET A 270 35.97 18.66 11.86
CA MET A 270 34.57 18.43 12.26
C MET A 270 34.08 17.03 11.83
N GLN A 271 33.57 16.27 12.80
CA GLN A 271 33.03 14.91 12.64
C GLN A 271 31.52 15.00 12.81
N LEU A 272 30.78 14.58 11.80
CA LEU A 272 29.32 14.52 11.78
C LEU A 272 28.95 13.06 11.58
N GLY A 273 28.64 12.37 12.68
CA GLY A 273 28.39 10.94 12.76
C GLY A 273 29.00 10.35 14.03
N ASN A 274 28.74 9.10 14.35
CA ASN A 274 29.28 8.49 15.56
C ASN A 274 30.76 8.13 15.39
N THR A 275 31.44 7.91 16.50
CA THR A 275 32.81 7.37 16.51
C THR A 275 32.84 6.16 17.44
N TYR A 276 33.34 5.03 16.94
CA TYR A 276 33.38 3.75 17.62
C TYR A 276 34.83 3.26 17.72
N GLY A 277 35.32 3.07 18.95
CA GLY A 277 36.73 2.77 19.25
C GLY A 277 37.58 4.03 19.47
N GLY A 278 38.87 3.83 19.76
CA GLY A 278 40.07 4.60 19.41
C GLY A 278 40.12 6.02 19.92
N LYS A 279 40.84 6.88 19.20
CA LYS A 279 40.67 8.34 19.26
C LYS A 279 40.16 8.86 17.88
N GLY A 280 39.40 9.97 17.85
CA GLY A 280 38.57 10.41 16.70
C GLY A 280 39.29 11.18 15.59
N ILE A 281 38.58 11.91 14.69
CA ILE A 281 39.14 12.75 13.55
C ILE A 281 40.17 13.83 13.93
N PHE A 282 40.49 13.81 15.18
CA PHE A 282 41.35 14.67 15.92
C PHE A 282 42.60 13.88 16.35
N ASP A 283 42.83 12.73 15.74
CA ASP A 283 44.04 11.95 15.92
C ASP A 283 45.15 12.61 15.12
N ASP A 284 46.12 13.12 15.87
CA ASP A 284 47.39 13.64 15.38
C ASP A 284 48.38 12.49 15.11
#